data_AF-A0A951LTL5-F1
#
_entry.id   AF-A0A951LTL5-F1
#
_cell.length_a   1.000
_cell.length_b   1.000
_cell.length_c   1.000
_cell.angle_alpha   90.00
_cell.angle_beta   90.00
_cell.angle_gamma   90.00
#
_symmetry.space_group_name_H-M   'P 1'
#
loop_
_entity.id
_entity.type
_entity.pdbx_description
1 polymer ?
#
loop_
_entity_poly.entity_id
_entity_poly.type
_entity_poly.pdbx_seq_one_letter_code
_entity_poly.pdbx_strand_id
1 'polypeptide(L)'
;TAVIEGAGDHCCEYMTGGVVVVLGKTGRNFAAGMSGGIAYVLDEDGTFESHCNMAMVELEPVPQEEDVAESEYNLQNDLESHGRVDVADDLSRADAERLKKLIGAHARYTGSKRAADILANWDKYRPLFKKVMPVEYRRALAEMAKERAAAMQAAE
;
A
#
# COMPACT_ATOMS: atom_id res chain seq x y z
N THR A 1 10.89 4.42 5.24
CA THR A 1 10.21 4.36 3.94
C THR A 1 11.22 4.53 2.83
N ALA A 2 11.07 3.81 1.73
CA ALA A 2 11.95 3.90 0.55
C ALA A 2 11.14 3.93 -0.74
N VAL A 3 11.64 4.66 -1.74
CA VAL A 3 11.13 4.66 -3.12
C VAL A 3 12.31 4.35 -4.04
N ILE A 4 12.16 3.34 -4.88
CA ILE A 4 13.19 2.86 -5.81
C ILE A 4 12.58 2.63 -7.19
N GLU A 5 13.41 2.56 -8.23
CA GLU A 5 12.95 2.42 -9.63
C GLU A 5 13.15 1.03 -10.22
N GLY A 6 13.56 0.08 -9.37
CA GLY A 6 13.74 -1.32 -9.71
C GLY A 6 14.48 -2.03 -8.59
N ALA A 7 14.36 -3.36 -8.56
CA ALA A 7 15.04 -4.19 -7.59
C ALA A 7 15.47 -5.52 -8.21
N GLY A 8 16.52 -6.12 -7.66
CA GLY A 8 16.95 -7.48 -8.00
C GLY A 8 16.09 -8.54 -7.30
N ASP A 9 16.62 -9.76 -7.24
CA ASP A 9 16.01 -10.87 -6.50
C ASP A 9 15.96 -10.56 -4.99
N HIS A 10 15.02 -11.18 -4.26
CA HIS A 10 14.90 -11.09 -2.79
C HIS A 10 14.59 -9.69 -2.24
N CYS A 11 14.04 -8.78 -3.05
CA CYS A 11 13.60 -7.49 -2.55
C CYS A 11 12.53 -7.65 -1.45
N CYS A 12 12.65 -6.87 -0.38
CA CYS A 12 11.80 -6.92 0.83
C CYS A 12 11.84 -8.26 1.59
N GLU A 13 12.89 -9.08 1.43
CA GLU A 13 13.07 -10.27 2.23
C GLU A 13 13.19 -9.93 3.74
N TYR A 14 12.50 -10.70 4.58
CA TYR A 14 12.43 -10.49 6.04
C TYR A 14 12.00 -9.08 6.47
N MET A 15 11.28 -8.34 5.62
CA MET A 15 10.75 -7.03 5.98
C MET A 15 9.71 -7.20 7.11
N THR A 16 9.91 -6.46 8.21
CA THR A 16 9.09 -6.50 9.43
C THR A 16 8.30 -5.21 9.66
N GLY A 17 8.55 -4.16 8.87
CA GLY A 17 7.87 -2.89 9.00
C GLY A 17 8.32 -1.85 7.98
N GLY A 18 7.58 -0.76 7.91
CA GLY A 18 7.83 0.35 6.99
C GLY A 18 7.09 0.21 5.66
N VAL A 19 7.42 1.12 4.73
CA VAL A 19 6.81 1.20 3.40
C VAL A 19 7.90 1.23 2.33
N VAL A 20 7.75 0.39 1.30
CA VAL A 20 8.61 0.36 0.12
C VAL A 20 7.78 0.59 -1.13
N VAL A 21 8.23 1.46 -2.03
CA VAL A 21 7.61 1.67 -3.35
C VAL A 21 8.63 1.34 -4.43
N VAL A 22 8.27 0.47 -5.36
CA VAL A 22 9.11 0.06 -6.50
C VAL A 22 8.44 0.51 -7.79
N LEU A 23 9.04 1.50 -8.45
CA LEU A 23 8.56 2.10 -9.70
C LEU A 23 9.09 1.37 -10.94
N GLY A 24 9.35 0.06 -10.87
CA GLY A 24 9.92 -0.69 -11.98
C GLY A 24 10.07 -2.17 -11.70
N LYS A 25 10.84 -2.85 -12.55
CA LYS A 25 10.98 -4.31 -12.52
C LYS A 25 11.59 -4.81 -11.22
N THR A 26 11.11 -5.96 -10.77
CA THR A 26 11.64 -6.70 -9.63
C THR A 26 12.21 -8.03 -10.10
N GLY A 27 13.21 -8.52 -9.37
CA GLY A 27 13.67 -9.91 -9.49
C GLY A 27 12.73 -10.89 -8.77
N ARG A 28 13.19 -12.14 -8.70
CA ARG A 28 12.46 -13.29 -8.15
C ARG A 28 12.43 -13.28 -6.63
N ASN A 29 11.51 -14.07 -6.08
CA ASN A 29 11.40 -14.32 -4.64
C ASN A 29 11.18 -13.04 -3.81
N PHE A 30 10.44 -12.09 -4.37
CA PHE A 30 10.08 -10.85 -3.69
C PHE A 30 9.27 -11.15 -2.41
N ALA A 31 9.55 -10.43 -1.32
CA ALA A 31 8.85 -10.53 -0.03
C ALA A 31 8.94 -11.91 0.67
N ALA A 32 9.96 -12.71 0.37
CA ALA A 32 10.20 -13.95 1.12
C ALA A 32 10.41 -13.66 2.62
N GLY A 33 9.66 -14.36 3.47
CA GLY A 33 9.71 -14.14 4.93
C GLY A 33 9.23 -12.76 5.39
N MET A 34 8.56 -11.98 4.53
CA MET A 34 7.98 -10.71 4.91
C MET A 34 6.88 -10.93 5.96
N SER A 35 7.01 -10.28 7.10
CA SER A 35 6.14 -10.46 8.27
C SER A 35 5.48 -9.17 8.74
N GLY A 36 5.92 -8.01 8.25
CA GLY A 36 5.24 -6.74 8.48
C GLY A 36 5.62 -5.64 7.49
N GLY A 37 4.83 -4.57 7.49
CA GLY A 37 4.98 -3.44 6.57
C GLY A 37 4.21 -3.63 5.25
N ILE A 38 4.43 -2.70 4.32
CA ILE A 38 3.71 -2.64 3.04
C ILE A 38 4.72 -2.38 1.91
N ALA A 39 4.59 -3.11 0.81
CA ALA A 39 5.27 -2.76 -0.42
C ALA A 39 4.27 -2.44 -1.52
N TYR A 40 4.59 -1.49 -2.40
CA TYR A 40 3.85 -1.22 -3.62
C TYR A 40 4.78 -1.42 -4.80
N VAL A 41 4.38 -2.23 -5.77
CA VAL A 41 5.19 -2.55 -6.94
C VAL A 41 4.42 -2.20 -8.20
N LEU A 42 5.06 -1.44 -9.08
CA LEU A 42 4.51 -1.11 -10.39
C LEU A 42 4.72 -2.29 -11.36
N ASP A 43 3.65 -3.00 -11.71
CA ASP A 43 3.66 -4.18 -12.58
C ASP A 43 3.11 -3.85 -13.97
N GLU A 44 3.95 -3.25 -14.82
CA GLU A 44 3.57 -2.89 -16.20
C GLU A 44 3.40 -4.09 -17.13
N ASP A 45 4.13 -5.18 -16.86
CA ASP A 45 4.18 -6.38 -17.72
C ASP A 45 3.20 -7.48 -17.26
N GLY A 46 2.55 -7.32 -16.09
CA GLY A 46 1.63 -8.31 -15.52
C GLY A 46 2.33 -9.58 -15.01
N THR A 47 3.63 -9.52 -14.73
CA THR A 47 4.46 -10.69 -14.39
C THR A 47 4.86 -10.75 -12.92
N PHE A 48 4.60 -9.69 -12.16
CA PHE A 48 5.08 -9.56 -10.78
C PHE A 48 4.62 -10.69 -9.86
N GLU A 49 3.39 -11.18 -10.03
CA GLU A 49 2.85 -12.28 -9.23
C GLU A 49 3.73 -13.54 -9.28
N SER A 50 4.26 -13.88 -10.47
CA SER A 50 5.17 -15.02 -10.64
C SER A 50 6.54 -14.84 -9.97
N HIS A 51 6.91 -13.60 -9.66
CA HIS A 51 8.16 -13.24 -8.99
C HIS A 51 8.00 -13.03 -7.48
N CYS A 52 6.77 -13.04 -6.97
CA CYS A 52 6.48 -12.82 -5.55
C CYS A 52 6.39 -14.15 -4.78
N ASN A 53 6.97 -14.18 -3.58
CA ASN A 53 6.85 -15.33 -2.70
C ASN A 53 5.55 -15.26 -1.89
N MET A 54 4.53 -15.95 -2.38
CA MET A 54 3.17 -15.94 -1.82
C MET A 54 3.00 -16.79 -0.54
N ALA A 55 4.08 -17.28 0.09
CA ALA A 55 3.96 -18.14 1.27
C ALA A 55 3.41 -17.39 2.50
N MET A 56 3.69 -16.10 2.62
CA MET A 56 3.28 -15.27 3.76
C MET A 56 2.62 -13.95 3.38
N VAL A 57 2.56 -13.63 2.09
CA VAL A 57 2.02 -12.36 1.59
C VAL A 57 0.92 -12.58 0.57
N GLU A 58 0.08 -11.58 0.41
CA GLU A 58 -0.94 -11.50 -0.63
C GLU A 58 -0.79 -10.21 -1.43
N LEU A 59 -1.26 -10.26 -2.67
CA LEU A 59 -1.25 -9.15 -3.61
C LEU A 59 -2.65 -8.56 -3.73
N GLU A 60 -2.75 -7.24 -3.54
CA GLU A 60 -4.01 -6.51 -3.67
C GLU A 60 -3.84 -5.36 -4.68
N PRO A 61 -4.84 -5.07 -5.52
CA PRO A 61 -4.82 -3.86 -6.34
C PRO A 61 -4.95 -2.61 -5.47
N VAL A 62 -4.45 -1.48 -5.94
CA VAL A 62 -4.67 -0.18 -5.28
C VAL A 62 -6.03 0.38 -5.73
N PRO A 63 -7.02 0.52 -4.81
CA PRO A 63 -8.37 1.01 -5.17
C PRO A 63 -8.35 2.48 -5.61
N GLN A 64 -9.37 2.91 -6.38
CA GLN A 64 -9.57 4.34 -6.64
C GLN A 64 -10.12 5.06 -5.42
N GLU A 65 -9.79 6.35 -5.33
CA GLU A 65 -10.37 7.28 -4.35
C GLU A 65 -11.91 7.24 -4.41
N GLU A 66 -12.52 7.12 -5.60
CA GLU A 66 -13.98 6.94 -5.75
C GLU A 66 -14.49 5.57 -5.28
N ASP A 67 -13.74 4.48 -5.52
CA ASP A 67 -14.09 3.14 -5.01
C ASP A 67 -14.07 3.11 -3.47
N VAL A 68 -13.14 3.85 -2.85
CA VAL A 68 -13.10 4.00 -1.38
C VAL A 68 -14.32 4.80 -0.91
N ALA A 69 -14.67 5.89 -1.59
CA ALA A 69 -15.84 6.69 -1.24
C ALA A 69 -17.18 5.93 -1.37
N GLU A 70 -17.35 5.05 -2.37
CA GLU A 70 -18.56 4.22 -2.53
C GLU A 70 -18.65 3.07 -1.52
N SER A 71 -17.53 2.45 -1.16
CA SER A 71 -17.48 1.48 -0.07
C SER A 71 -17.64 2.13 1.30
N GLU A 72 -17.14 3.36 1.47
CA GLU A 72 -17.39 4.21 2.63
C GLU A 72 -18.85 4.70 2.67
N TYR A 73 -19.53 5.03 1.57
CA TYR A 73 -20.95 5.39 1.59
C TYR A 73 -21.86 4.26 2.10
N ASN A 74 -21.44 3.00 1.93
CA ASN A 74 -22.14 1.84 2.51
C ASN A 74 -21.84 1.64 4.02
N LEU A 75 -20.73 2.18 4.53
CA LEU A 75 -20.39 2.19 5.97
C LEU A 75 -20.81 3.49 6.68
N GLN A 76 -20.96 4.59 5.95
CA GLN A 76 -21.17 5.95 6.44
C GLN A 76 -22.65 6.26 6.66
N ASN A 77 -23.43 5.26 7.07
CA ASN A 77 -24.65 5.47 7.84
C ASN A 77 -24.40 5.43 9.36
N ASP A 78 -23.16 5.23 9.81
CA ASP A 78 -22.82 5.27 11.24
C ASP A 78 -21.64 6.24 11.51
N LEU A 79 -22.02 7.45 11.88
CA LEU A 79 -21.28 8.48 12.62
C LEU A 79 -20.09 9.22 11.97
N GLU A 80 -20.35 10.51 11.72
CA GLU A 80 -19.38 11.58 11.62
C GLU A 80 -18.58 11.74 12.93
N SER A 81 -17.26 11.54 12.91
CA SER A 81 -16.38 12.10 13.93
C SER A 81 -15.08 12.61 13.32
N HIS A 82 -14.98 13.94 13.25
CA HIS A 82 -13.80 14.66 12.86
C HIS A 82 -12.73 14.59 13.97
N GLY A 83 -11.54 14.07 13.63
CA GLY A 83 -10.29 14.49 14.26
C GLY A 83 -9.69 13.57 15.33
N ARG A 84 -8.89 12.60 14.88
CA ARG A 84 -7.64 12.13 15.53
C ARG A 84 -6.98 11.11 14.60
N VAL A 85 -5.99 11.53 13.82
CA VAL A 85 -5.27 10.65 12.89
C VAL A 85 -4.21 9.84 13.67
N ASP A 86 -4.61 8.66 14.13
CA ASP A 86 -3.72 7.63 14.66
C ASP A 86 -3.04 6.88 13.50
N VAL A 87 -1.71 6.84 13.51
CA VAL A 87 -0.80 6.39 12.41
C VAL A 87 -1.02 4.94 11.94
N ALA A 88 -1.82 4.15 12.66
CA ALA A 88 -2.17 2.77 12.30
C ALA A 88 -3.38 2.66 11.36
N ASP A 89 -4.27 3.66 11.34
CA ASP A 89 -5.50 3.68 10.51
C ASP A 89 -5.20 4.03 9.03
N ASP A 90 -4.04 4.65 8.78
CA ASP A 90 -3.59 5.14 7.47
C ASP A 90 -3.06 4.03 6.55
N LEU A 91 -2.79 2.83 7.07
CA LEU A 91 -2.09 1.75 6.35
C LEU A 91 -2.94 1.04 5.26
N SER A 92 -4.25 1.26 5.24
CA SER A 92 -5.14 0.79 4.16
C SER A 92 -6.01 1.88 3.53
N ARG A 93 -6.40 2.92 4.28
CA ARG A 93 -7.47 3.85 3.88
C ARG A 93 -7.07 4.85 2.78
N ALA A 94 -5.77 5.09 2.59
CA ALA A 94 -5.27 6.12 1.68
C ALA A 94 -4.05 5.63 0.86
N ASP A 95 -4.06 4.36 0.41
CA ASP A 95 -2.94 3.80 -0.36
C ASP A 95 -2.58 4.66 -1.59
N ALA A 96 -3.58 5.13 -2.34
CA ALA A 96 -3.39 5.98 -3.52
C ALA A 96 -2.78 7.35 -3.16
N GLU A 97 -3.28 8.02 -2.12
CA GLU A 97 -2.74 9.30 -1.66
C GLU A 97 -1.30 9.15 -1.15
N ARG A 98 -1.04 8.11 -0.35
CA ARG A 98 0.30 7.78 0.14
C ARG A 98 1.27 7.54 -1.01
N LEU A 99 0.88 6.74 -1.99
CA LEU A 99 1.69 6.50 -3.19
C LEU A 99 2.01 7.82 -3.91
N LYS A 100 0.99 8.64 -4.22
CA LYS A 100 1.19 9.97 -4.85
C LYS A 100 2.19 10.82 -4.06
N LYS A 101 2.05 10.88 -2.73
CA LYS A 101 2.94 11.64 -1.85
C LYS A 101 4.37 11.13 -1.86
N LEU A 102 4.57 9.81 -1.77
CA LEU A 102 5.90 9.20 -1.77
C LEU A 102 6.58 9.35 -3.13
N ILE A 103 5.86 9.13 -4.22
CA ILE A 103 6.37 9.30 -5.59
C ILE A 103 6.68 10.77 -5.87
N GLY A 104 5.83 11.70 -5.40
CA GLY A 104 6.05 13.14 -5.48
C GLY A 104 7.30 13.60 -4.74
N ALA A 105 7.51 13.09 -3.52
CA ALA A 105 8.73 13.34 -2.77
C ALA A 105 9.96 12.78 -3.51
N HIS A 106 9.89 11.55 -4.03
CA HIS A 106 10.96 10.94 -4.82
C HIS A 106 11.31 11.76 -6.06
N ALA A 107 10.31 12.18 -6.85
CA ALA A 107 10.51 13.02 -8.03
C ALA A 107 11.20 14.35 -7.66
N ARG A 108 10.76 14.99 -6.57
CA ARG A 108 11.34 16.25 -6.10
C ARG A 108 12.80 16.10 -5.63
N TYR A 109 13.10 15.04 -4.89
CA TYR A 109 14.44 14.85 -4.30
C TYR A 109 15.46 14.29 -5.28
N THR A 110 15.03 13.52 -6.29
CA THR A 110 15.94 12.82 -7.22
C THR A 110 15.92 13.39 -8.64
N GLY A 111 14.91 14.18 -9.00
CA GLY A 111 14.70 14.59 -10.39
C GLY A 111 14.26 13.45 -11.30
N SER A 112 13.73 12.35 -10.73
CA SER A 112 13.32 11.17 -11.47
C SER A 112 12.26 11.47 -12.54
N LYS A 113 12.62 11.23 -13.81
CA LYS A 113 11.70 11.31 -14.94
C LYS A 113 10.60 10.25 -14.86
N ARG A 114 10.95 9.05 -14.37
CA ARG A 114 10.03 7.94 -14.18
C ARG A 114 8.92 8.33 -13.20
N ALA A 115 9.29 8.87 -12.05
CA ALA A 115 8.33 9.30 -11.04
C ALA A 115 7.48 10.50 -11.52
N ALA A 116 8.08 11.45 -12.23
CA ALA A 116 7.35 12.55 -12.84
C ALA A 116 6.32 12.07 -13.88
N ASP A 117 6.68 11.11 -14.72
CA ASP A 117 5.79 10.51 -15.72
C ASP A 117 4.61 9.75 -15.08
N ILE A 118 4.89 8.97 -14.03
CA ILE A 118 3.86 8.26 -13.26
C ILE A 118 2.86 9.23 -12.64
N LEU A 119 3.33 10.35 -12.07
CA LEU A 119 2.46 11.37 -11.49
C LEU A 119 1.64 12.12 -12.55
N ALA A 120 2.24 12.40 -13.71
CA ALA A 120 1.55 13.06 -14.82
C ALA A 120 0.45 12.17 -15.45
N ASN A 121 0.63 10.85 -15.41
CA ASN A 121 -0.30 9.86 -15.98
C ASN A 121 -0.89 8.94 -14.90
N TRP A 122 -1.25 9.51 -13.75
CA TRP A 122 -1.62 8.74 -12.56
C TRP A 122 -2.74 7.73 -12.82
N ASP A 123 -3.81 8.12 -13.50
CA ASP A 123 -4.97 7.25 -13.75
C ASP A 123 -4.65 6.03 -14.60
N LYS A 124 -3.60 6.13 -15.43
CA LYS A 124 -3.06 5.01 -16.21
C LYS A 124 -2.21 4.08 -15.36
N TYR A 125 -1.36 4.63 -14.49
CA TYR A 125 -0.37 3.87 -13.72
C TYR A 125 -0.91 3.28 -12.42
N ARG A 126 -1.83 3.96 -11.75
CA ARG A 126 -2.47 3.51 -10.50
C ARG A 126 -2.97 2.06 -10.55
N PRO A 127 -3.77 1.62 -11.54
CA PRO A 127 -4.28 0.23 -11.57
C PRO A 127 -3.19 -0.83 -11.77
N LEU A 128 -2.00 -0.42 -12.21
CA LEU A 128 -0.85 -1.32 -12.41
C LEU A 128 -0.04 -1.53 -11.11
N PHE A 129 -0.33 -0.78 -10.04
CA PHE A 129 0.32 -1.01 -8.76
C PHE A 129 -0.28 -2.21 -8.04
N LYS A 130 0.61 -3.09 -7.56
CA LYS A 130 0.30 -4.20 -6.66
C LYS A 130 0.77 -3.86 -5.26
N LYS A 131 -0.17 -3.88 -4.31
CA LYS A 131 0.12 -3.82 -2.88
C LYS A 131 0.49 -5.21 -2.39
N VAL A 132 1.63 -5.33 -1.72
CA VAL A 132 2.12 -6.55 -1.08
C VAL A 132 1.99 -6.35 0.43
N MET A 133 1.23 -7.23 1.07
CA MET A 133 1.05 -7.21 2.52
C MET A 133 1.05 -8.63 3.09
N PRO A 134 1.73 -8.87 4.24
CA PRO A 134 1.71 -10.16 4.90
C PRO A 134 0.31 -10.51 5.43
N VAL A 135 -0.10 -11.76 5.25
CA VAL A 135 -1.45 -12.25 5.60
C VAL A 135 -1.76 -12.07 7.08
N GLU A 136 -0.83 -12.52 7.93
CA GLU A 136 -0.97 -12.43 9.39
C GLU A 136 -0.96 -10.96 9.86
N TYR A 137 -0.16 -10.11 9.20
CA TYR A 137 -0.12 -8.68 9.51
C TYR A 137 -1.45 -8.00 9.17
N ARG A 138 -2.04 -8.32 8.01
CA ARG A 138 -3.38 -7.84 7.63
C ARG A 138 -4.44 -8.27 8.64
N ARG A 139 -4.44 -9.55 9.04
CA ARG A 139 -5.39 -10.06 10.04
C ARG A 139 -5.27 -9.29 11.35
N ALA A 140 -4.05 -9.08 11.83
CA ALA A 140 -3.80 -8.33 13.06
C ALA A 140 -4.30 -6.87 12.97
N LEU A 141 -4.07 -6.19 11.84
CA LEU A 141 -4.59 -4.84 11.61
C LEU A 141 -6.11 -4.78 11.62
N ALA A 142 -6.78 -5.75 10.97
CA ALA A 142 -8.23 -5.82 10.93
C ALA A 142 -8.85 -6.04 12.32
N GLU A 143 -8.26 -6.92 13.14
CA GLU A 143 -8.75 -7.15 14.51
C GLU A 143 -8.54 -5.92 15.40
N MET A 144 -7.37 -5.28 15.36
CA MET A 144 -7.13 -4.04 16.12
C MET A 144 -8.08 -2.91 15.70
N ALA A 145 -8.42 -2.80 14.42
CA ALA A 145 -9.38 -1.81 13.93
C ALA A 145 -10.79 -2.07 14.49
N LYS A 146 -11.24 -3.33 14.51
CA LYS A 146 -12.54 -3.72 15.12
C LYS A 146 -12.57 -3.43 16.62
N GLU A 147 -11.51 -3.79 17.34
CA GLU A 147 -11.42 -3.54 18.79
C GLU A 147 -11.45 -2.04 19.11
N ARG A 148 -10.73 -1.22 18.32
CA ARG A 148 -10.75 0.24 18.45
C ARG A 148 -12.12 0.83 18.14
N ALA A 149 -12.78 0.38 17.08
CA ALA A 149 -14.12 0.85 16.73
C ALA A 149 -15.14 0.51 17.84
N ALA A 150 -15.10 -0.71 18.36
CA ALA A 150 -15.95 -1.12 19.47
C ALA A 150 -15.66 -0.32 20.77
N ALA A 151 -14.39 -0.04 21.06
CA ALA A 151 -14.01 0.79 22.21
C ALA A 151 -14.47 2.24 22.08
N MET A 152 -14.45 2.80 20.86
CA MET A 152 -14.92 4.16 20.58
C MET A 152 -16.45 4.26 20.72
N GLN A 153 -17.20 3.28 20.21
CA GLN A 153 -18.65 3.20 20.37
C GLN A 153 -19.11 3.03 21.83
N ALA A 154 -18.33 2.33 22.66
CA ALA A 154 -18.63 2.14 24.08
C ALA A 154 -18.27 3.34 24.97
N ALA A 155 -17.47 4.28 24.45
CA ALA A 155 -17.05 5.49 25.16
C ALA A 155 -17.96 6.70 24.87
N GLU A 156 -18.91 6.56 23.94
CA GLU A 156 -19.97 7.51 23.60
C GLU A 156 -21.27 7.20 24.37
#